data_AF-F4WPZ0-F1
#
_entry.id   AF-F4WPZ0-F1
#
_cell.length_a   1.000
_cell.length_b   1.000
_cell.length_c   1.000
_cell.angle_alpha   90.00
_cell.angle_beta   90.00
_cell.angle_gamma   90.00
#
_symmetry.space_group_name_H-M   'P 1'
#
loop_
_entity.id
_entity.type
_entity.pdbx_description
1 polymer ?
#
loop_
_entity_poly.entity_id
_entity_poly.type
_entity_poly.pdbx_seq_one_letter_code
_entity_poly.pdbx_strand_id
1 'polypeptide(L)'
;FRSLIKHYFLRGKTAKETKEKLDKYYVANTPSDYTVKYWFREFRGGRNSTTDEVRRGRPSDAVTEENVKKIHEMVLADRKMKVRELADATKISISHGTVISILHEQLGMKKLSARWVLRLLTVDHKRSMAKFNEFRYELLPHPAYSPDLAPCDYFLFPNLKKWFGGKRFTTREQLIAETEAYFEGLDKSYYSDEKVGESLDQVYRAERDYVEIKMNRSKKMCFMFF
;
A
#
# COMPACT_ATOMS: atom_id res chain seq x y z
N PHE A 1 -27.88 10.78 21.90
CA PHE A 1 -29.32 10.75 22.26
C PHE A 1 -30.08 9.51 21.77
N ARG A 2 -29.88 8.99 20.54
CA ARG A 2 -30.62 7.80 20.04
C ARG A 2 -30.52 6.57 20.94
N SER A 3 -29.34 6.31 21.50
CA SER A 3 -29.14 5.22 22.47
C SER A 3 -29.93 5.41 23.78
N LEU A 4 -30.06 6.66 24.26
CA LEU A 4 -30.87 6.98 25.43
C LEU A 4 -32.37 6.81 25.16
N ILE A 5 -32.82 7.24 23.99
CA ILE A 5 -34.21 7.04 23.54
C ILE A 5 -34.51 5.54 23.43
N LYS A 6 -33.59 4.76 22.85
CA LYS A 6 -33.71 3.29 22.78
C LYS A 6 -33.78 2.65 24.16
N HIS A 7 -32.93 3.07 25.08
CA HIS A 7 -32.96 2.57 26.47
C HIS A 7 -34.29 2.85 27.17
N TYR A 8 -34.87 4.05 27.01
CA TYR A 8 -36.17 4.36 27.60
C TYR A 8 -37.34 3.64 26.92
N PHE A 9 -37.25 3.41 25.61
CA PHE A 9 -38.18 2.56 24.87
C PHE A 9 -38.17 1.11 25.38
N LEU A 10 -36.98 0.52 25.57
CA LEU A 10 -36.82 -0.83 26.12
C LEU A 10 -37.32 -0.94 27.57
N ARG A 11 -37.30 0.16 28.33
CA ARG A 11 -37.87 0.24 29.68
C ARG A 11 -39.39 0.48 29.72
N GLY A 12 -40.07 0.42 28.57
CA GLY A 12 -41.52 0.53 28.48
C GLY A 12 -42.08 1.94 28.71
N LYS A 13 -41.25 2.98 28.68
CA LYS A 13 -41.72 4.36 28.88
C LYS A 13 -42.34 4.94 27.61
N THR A 14 -43.24 5.89 27.78
CA THR A 14 -43.82 6.62 26.65
C THR A 14 -42.84 7.67 26.08
N ALA A 15 -43.06 8.08 24.83
CA ALA A 15 -42.25 9.12 24.17
C ALA A 15 -42.30 10.46 24.93
N LYS A 16 -43.47 10.81 25.48
CA LYS A 16 -43.70 12.04 26.26
C LYS A 16 -42.88 12.04 27.56
N GLU A 17 -42.97 10.97 28.36
CA GLU A 17 -42.15 10.83 29.57
C GLU A 17 -40.66 10.82 29.29
N THR A 18 -40.26 10.27 28.13
CA THR A 18 -38.86 10.24 27.71
C THR A 18 -38.38 11.64 27.38
N LYS A 19 -39.21 12.45 26.69
CA LYS A 19 -38.91 13.85 26.38
C LYS A 19 -38.80 14.70 27.65
N GLU A 20 -39.75 14.58 28.58
CA GLU A 20 -39.72 15.27 29.88
C GLU A 20 -38.46 14.91 30.70
N LYS A 21 -38.07 13.63 30.70
CA LYS A 21 -36.83 13.19 31.36
C LYS A 21 -35.59 13.75 30.66
N LEU A 22 -35.56 13.74 29.33
CA LEU A 22 -34.43 14.31 28.60
C LEU A 22 -34.32 15.83 28.81
N ASP A 23 -35.44 16.55 28.85
CA ASP A 23 -35.48 17.99 29.12
C ASP A 23 -34.98 18.30 30.54
N LYS A 24 -35.34 17.49 31.53
CA LYS A 24 -34.88 17.64 32.92
C LYS A 24 -33.36 17.52 33.05
N TYR A 25 -32.72 16.59 32.33
CA TYR A 25 -31.29 16.29 32.50
C TYR A 25 -30.37 17.00 31.49
N TYR A 26 -30.85 17.34 30.28
CA TYR A 26 -30.01 17.82 29.18
C TYR A 26 -30.39 19.18 28.61
N VAL A 27 -31.42 19.84 29.16
CA VAL A 27 -31.91 21.23 28.93
C VAL A 27 -31.55 21.85 27.56
N ALA A 28 -30.30 22.29 27.35
CA ALA A 28 -29.86 22.99 26.15
C ALA A 28 -29.64 22.09 24.91
N ASN A 29 -29.29 20.81 25.09
CA ASN A 29 -28.95 19.88 24.00
C ASN A 29 -30.05 18.82 23.76
N THR A 30 -31.26 19.07 24.27
CA THR A 30 -32.32 18.07 24.21
C THR A 30 -32.86 17.89 22.78
N PRO A 31 -33.00 16.65 22.28
CA PRO A 31 -33.65 16.42 21.00
C PRO A 31 -35.06 17.02 20.96
N SER A 32 -35.50 17.44 19.77
CA SER A 32 -36.87 17.91 19.59
C SER A 32 -37.86 16.80 19.92
N ASP A 33 -39.07 17.17 20.33
CA ASP A 33 -40.16 16.21 20.56
C ASP A 33 -40.43 15.36 19.31
N TYR A 34 -40.32 15.97 18.12
CA TYR A 34 -40.38 15.26 16.84
C TYR A 34 -39.32 14.17 16.72
N THR A 35 -38.05 14.47 17.04
CA THR A 35 -36.97 13.47 17.00
C THR A 35 -37.24 12.31 17.94
N VAL A 36 -37.74 12.56 19.15
CA VAL A 36 -38.08 11.49 20.11
C VAL A 36 -39.21 10.62 19.55
N LYS A 37 -40.31 11.21 19.07
CA LYS A 37 -41.44 10.48 18.47
C LYS A 37 -41.04 9.69 17.22
N TYR A 38 -40.21 10.27 16.36
CA TYR A 38 -39.67 9.61 15.17
C TYR A 38 -38.91 8.34 15.55
N TRP A 39 -37.96 8.43 16.49
CA TRP A 39 -37.19 7.26 16.92
C TRP A 39 -38.04 6.21 17.63
N PHE A 40 -39.04 6.62 18.43
CA PHE A 40 -40.02 5.69 19.00
C PHE A 40 -40.81 4.93 17.93
N ARG A 41 -41.17 5.59 16.82
CA ARG A 41 -41.82 4.94 15.67
C ARG A 41 -40.89 3.96 14.97
N GLU A 42 -39.64 4.35 14.72
CA GLU A 42 -38.62 3.47 14.11
C GLU A 42 -38.34 2.22 14.99
N PHE A 43 -38.27 2.40 16.31
CA PHE A 43 -38.09 1.27 17.25
C PHE A 43 -39.31 0.35 17.29
N ARG A 44 -40.54 0.89 17.21
CA ARG A 44 -41.74 0.06 17.01
C ARG A 44 -41.75 -0.66 15.66
N GLY A 45 -41.14 -0.07 14.64
CA GLY A 45 -40.94 -0.67 13.32
C GLY A 45 -39.83 -1.73 13.25
N GLY A 46 -39.22 -2.11 14.38
CA GLY A 46 -38.23 -3.19 14.45
C GLY A 46 -36.77 -2.76 14.22
N ARG A 47 -36.50 -1.47 13.99
CA ARG A 47 -35.14 -0.98 13.76
C ARG A 47 -34.35 -0.93 15.06
N ASN A 48 -33.38 -1.83 15.25
CA ASN A 48 -32.57 -1.88 16.47
C ASN A 48 -31.24 -1.11 16.39
N SER A 49 -30.84 -0.59 15.23
CA SER A 49 -29.58 0.15 15.11
C SER A 49 -29.71 1.61 15.56
N THR A 50 -28.74 2.08 16.33
CA THR A 50 -28.61 3.49 16.77
C THR A 50 -27.69 4.31 15.87
N THR A 51 -27.03 3.69 14.89
CA THR A 51 -26.12 4.36 13.95
C THR A 51 -26.92 5.04 12.82
N ASP A 52 -26.33 6.09 12.24
CA ASP A 52 -26.84 6.67 11.00
C ASP A 52 -26.86 5.58 9.92
N GLU A 53 -27.95 5.51 9.16
CA GLU A 53 -27.97 4.73 7.92
C GLU A 53 -27.02 5.37 6.89
N VAL A 54 -26.58 4.56 5.92
CA VAL A 54 -25.82 5.05 4.80
C VAL A 54 -26.63 6.16 4.13
N ARG A 55 -26.13 7.39 4.21
CA ARG A 55 -26.76 8.53 3.57
C ARG A 55 -26.71 8.30 2.06
N ARG A 56 -27.84 8.49 1.37
CA ARG A 56 -27.83 8.60 -0.08
C ARG A 56 -27.04 9.86 -0.43
N GLY A 57 -25.77 9.68 -0.79
CA GLY A 57 -24.93 10.75 -1.32
C GLY A 57 -25.41 11.20 -2.70
N ARG A 58 -24.79 12.24 -3.23
CA ARG A 58 -24.99 12.64 -4.62
C ARG A 58 -24.53 11.48 -5.53
N PRO A 59 -25.37 10.98 -6.45
CA PRO A 59 -24.93 10.04 -7.46
C PRO A 59 -23.77 10.65 -8.25
N SER A 60 -22.65 9.94 -8.34
CA SER A 60 -21.54 10.38 -9.18
C SER A 60 -21.84 9.94 -10.61
N ASP A 61 -22.50 10.80 -11.38
CA ASP A 61 -22.83 10.53 -12.80
C ASP A 61 -21.57 10.25 -13.65
N ALA A 62 -20.39 10.61 -13.15
CA ALA A 62 -19.11 10.38 -13.81
C ALA A 62 -18.55 8.96 -13.64
N VAL A 63 -19.00 8.20 -12.62
CA VAL A 63 -18.52 6.83 -12.32
C VAL A 63 -19.51 5.83 -12.91
N THR A 64 -19.60 5.80 -14.25
CA THR A 64 -20.32 4.75 -14.97
C THR A 64 -19.40 3.54 -15.17
N GLU A 65 -19.98 2.35 -15.26
CA GLU A 65 -19.25 1.11 -15.51
C GLU A 65 -18.40 1.18 -16.79
N GLU A 66 -18.91 1.86 -17.82
CA GLU A 66 -18.21 2.10 -19.09
C GLU A 66 -16.92 2.92 -18.90
N ASN A 67 -16.98 3.97 -18.08
CA ASN A 67 -15.82 4.82 -17.79
C ASN A 67 -14.78 4.07 -16.98
N VAL A 68 -15.21 3.28 -16.00
CA VAL A 68 -14.32 2.43 -15.18
C VAL A 68 -13.60 1.43 -16.08
N LYS A 69 -14.33 0.74 -16.95
CA LYS A 69 -13.77 -0.24 -17.89
C LYS A 69 -12.79 0.40 -18.87
N LYS A 70 -13.13 1.56 -19.45
CA LYS A 70 -12.26 2.29 -20.37
C LYS A 70 -10.95 2.73 -19.69
N ILE A 71 -11.03 3.30 -18.48
CA ILE A 71 -9.84 3.66 -17.70
C ILE A 71 -8.99 2.42 -17.40
N HIS A 72 -9.63 1.30 -17.06
CA HIS A 72 -8.92 0.04 -16.80
C HIS A 72 -8.18 -0.47 -18.05
N GLU A 73 -8.80 -0.45 -19.22
CA GLU A 73 -8.16 -0.87 -20.49
C GLU A 73 -6.99 0.04 -20.87
N MET A 74 -7.15 1.36 -20.72
CA MET A 74 -6.09 2.33 -20.97
C MET A 74 -4.86 2.10 -20.09
N VAL A 75 -5.07 1.87 -18.80
CA VAL A 75 -3.99 1.64 -17.83
C VAL A 75 -3.27 0.30 -18.06
N LEU A 76 -3.98 -0.72 -18.57
CA LEU A 76 -3.36 -1.99 -18.94
C LEU A 76 -2.54 -1.89 -20.23
N ALA A 77 -2.95 -1.02 -21.18
CA ALA A 77 -2.23 -0.81 -22.43
C ALA A 77 -0.91 -0.06 -22.23
N ASP A 78 -0.94 1.04 -21.46
CA ASP A 78 0.29 1.72 -21.02
C ASP A 78 0.25 1.94 -19.51
N ARG A 79 1.05 1.13 -18.82
CA ARG A 79 1.15 1.16 -17.36
C ARG A 79 1.70 2.51 -16.86
N LYS A 80 2.43 3.28 -17.68
CA LYS A 80 3.09 4.55 -17.29
C LYS A 80 2.27 5.81 -17.58
N MET A 81 1.08 5.69 -18.17
CA MET A 81 0.24 6.84 -18.51
C MET A 81 -0.06 7.73 -17.30
N LYS A 82 -0.18 9.04 -17.54
CA LYS A 82 -0.47 10.02 -16.49
C LYS A 82 -1.96 10.14 -16.23
N VAL A 83 -2.33 10.45 -14.98
CA VAL A 83 -3.74 10.71 -14.59
C VAL A 83 -4.36 11.85 -15.41
N ARG A 84 -3.57 12.87 -15.76
CA ARG A 84 -4.01 13.98 -16.63
C ARG A 84 -4.33 13.51 -18.04
N GLU A 85 -3.43 12.70 -18.62
CA GLU A 85 -3.61 12.12 -19.96
C GLU A 85 -4.82 11.18 -19.99
N LEU A 86 -5.05 10.41 -18.91
CA LEU A 86 -6.25 9.60 -18.76
C LEU A 86 -7.52 10.44 -18.71
N ALA A 87 -7.54 11.53 -17.94
CA ALA A 87 -8.67 12.45 -17.89
C ALA A 87 -8.97 13.04 -19.28
N ASP A 88 -7.93 13.53 -19.98
CA ASP A 88 -8.06 14.13 -21.31
C ASP A 88 -8.54 13.11 -22.36
N ALA A 89 -8.00 11.88 -22.33
CA ALA A 89 -8.34 10.83 -23.27
C ALA A 89 -9.72 10.20 -23.04
N THR A 90 -10.23 10.25 -21.80
CA THR A 90 -11.59 9.80 -21.53
C THR A 90 -12.64 10.70 -22.18
N LYS A 91 -12.29 11.94 -22.59
CA LYS A 91 -13.11 12.95 -23.29
C LYS A 91 -14.42 13.36 -22.60
N ILE A 92 -14.82 12.63 -21.58
CA ILE A 92 -15.91 12.91 -20.67
C ILE A 92 -15.29 13.80 -19.59
N SER A 93 -16.05 14.77 -19.10
CA SER A 93 -15.70 15.79 -18.10
C SER A 93 -15.35 15.22 -16.71
N ILE A 94 -14.63 14.10 -16.67
CA ILE A 94 -14.16 13.40 -15.49
C ILE A 94 -12.99 14.21 -14.96
N SER A 95 -13.22 14.84 -13.82
CA SER A 95 -12.16 15.59 -13.15
C SER A 95 -10.98 14.66 -12.82
N HIS A 96 -9.77 15.22 -12.76
CA HIS A 96 -8.58 14.50 -12.29
C HIS A 96 -8.81 13.75 -10.96
N GLY A 97 -9.58 14.34 -10.04
CA GLY A 97 -9.94 13.71 -8.77
C GLY A 97 -10.82 12.46 -8.93
N THR A 98 -11.74 12.47 -9.89
CA THR A 98 -12.61 11.33 -10.17
C THR A 98 -11.81 10.16 -10.76
N VAL A 99 -10.83 10.41 -11.63
CA VAL A 99 -9.93 9.36 -12.14
C VAL A 99 -9.14 8.72 -10.99
N ILE A 100 -8.65 9.52 -10.05
CA ILE A 100 -7.97 9.02 -8.84
C ILE A 100 -8.91 8.13 -8.02
N SER A 101 -10.13 8.58 -7.71
CA SER A 101 -11.10 7.77 -6.97
C SER A 101 -11.45 6.47 -7.70
N ILE A 102 -11.61 6.49 -9.03
CA ILE A 102 -11.84 5.25 -9.80
C ILE A 102 -10.64 4.30 -9.68
N LEU A 103 -9.42 4.80 -9.84
CA LEU A 103 -8.22 3.98 -9.74
C LEU A 103 -8.04 3.36 -8.35
N HIS A 104 -8.24 4.15 -7.29
CA HIS A 104 -8.00 3.72 -5.92
C HIS A 104 -9.17 2.95 -5.30
N GLU A 105 -10.40 3.42 -5.48
CA GLU A 105 -11.58 2.88 -4.80
C GLU A 105 -12.23 1.75 -5.61
N GLN A 106 -12.41 1.94 -6.93
CA GLN A 106 -13.07 0.94 -7.80
C GLN A 106 -12.09 -0.13 -8.27
N LEU A 107 -10.95 0.28 -8.82
CA LEU A 107 -9.95 -0.64 -9.37
C LEU A 107 -8.94 -1.13 -8.32
N GLY A 108 -8.84 -0.48 -7.16
CA GLY A 108 -7.93 -0.86 -6.09
C GLY A 108 -6.45 -0.76 -6.45
N MET A 109 -6.11 0.03 -7.46
CA MET A 109 -4.75 0.22 -7.94
C MET A 109 -3.96 1.15 -7.01
N LYS A 110 -2.65 0.90 -6.92
CA LYS A 110 -1.72 1.71 -6.14
C LYS A 110 -0.58 2.16 -7.02
N LYS A 111 -0.19 3.42 -6.88
CA LYS A 111 1.03 3.95 -7.51
C LYS A 111 2.24 3.20 -6.98
N LEU A 112 3.08 2.79 -7.91
CA LEU A 112 4.40 2.26 -7.63
C LEU A 112 5.43 3.14 -8.36
N SER A 113 6.63 3.27 -7.81
CA SER A 113 7.73 3.98 -8.47
C SER A 113 8.71 2.98 -9.09
N ALA A 114 9.07 3.20 -10.35
CA ALA A 114 10.12 2.41 -10.99
C ALA A 114 11.45 2.63 -10.25
N ARG A 115 12.22 1.55 -10.08
CA ARG A 115 13.59 1.62 -9.56
C ARG A 115 14.56 1.74 -10.74
N TRP A 116 15.57 2.59 -10.60
CA TRP A 116 16.62 2.73 -11.61
C TRP A 116 17.44 1.44 -11.68
N VAL A 117 17.56 0.89 -12.89
CA VAL A 117 18.41 -0.26 -13.19
C VAL A 117 19.48 0.18 -14.19
N LEU A 118 20.74 0.19 -13.76
CA LEU A 118 21.88 0.57 -14.61
C LEU A 118 22.12 -0.56 -15.62
N ARG A 119 22.24 -0.25 -16.93
CA ARG A 119 22.10 -1.23 -18.02
C ARG A 119 23.36 -1.47 -18.88
N LEU A 120 24.55 -1.06 -18.43
CA LEU A 120 25.78 -1.25 -19.21
C LEU A 120 26.86 -1.97 -18.41
N LEU A 121 27.33 -3.11 -18.94
CA LEU A 121 28.55 -3.77 -18.48
C LEU A 121 29.76 -2.89 -18.80
N THR A 122 30.28 -2.22 -17.78
CA THR A 122 31.50 -1.41 -17.85
C THR A 122 32.70 -2.22 -18.34
N VAL A 123 33.64 -1.60 -19.07
CA VAL A 123 34.89 -2.23 -19.57
C VAL A 123 35.66 -2.94 -18.45
N ASP A 124 35.57 -2.41 -17.22
CA ASP A 124 36.20 -2.97 -16.03
C ASP A 124 35.69 -4.38 -15.68
N HIS A 125 34.40 -4.68 -15.90
CA HIS A 125 33.86 -6.01 -15.67
C HIS A 125 34.52 -7.07 -16.56
N LYS A 126 34.77 -6.73 -17.83
CA LYS A 126 35.46 -7.63 -18.77
C LYS A 126 36.90 -7.89 -18.35
N ARG A 127 37.60 -6.87 -17.83
CA ARG A 127 38.97 -6.99 -17.33
C ARG A 127 39.04 -7.86 -16.07
N SER A 128 38.06 -7.75 -15.18
CA SER A 128 37.97 -8.60 -13.99
C SER A 128 37.71 -10.07 -14.32
N MET A 129 36.87 -10.37 -15.32
CA MET A 129 36.63 -11.76 -15.77
C MET A 129 37.91 -12.46 -16.25
N ALA A 130 38.83 -11.73 -16.90
CA ALA A 130 40.11 -12.29 -17.33
C ALA A 130 40.99 -12.75 -16.14
N LYS A 131 40.96 -11.99 -15.03
CA LYS A 131 41.69 -12.34 -13.81
C LYS A 131 41.09 -13.54 -13.08
N PHE A 132 39.77 -13.69 -13.04
CA PHE A 132 39.14 -14.87 -12.41
C PHE A 132 39.55 -16.19 -13.08
N ASN A 133 39.67 -16.18 -14.41
CA ASN A 133 40.16 -17.32 -15.17
C ASN A 133 41.64 -17.63 -14.87
N GLU A 134 42.47 -16.61 -14.66
CA GLU A 134 43.88 -16.76 -14.26
C GLU A 134 44.01 -17.47 -12.90
N PHE A 135 43.15 -17.12 -11.93
CA PHE A 135 43.15 -17.71 -10.59
C PHE A 135 42.35 -19.03 -10.48
N ARG A 136 41.83 -19.57 -11.59
CA ARG A 136 41.03 -20.82 -11.64
C ARG A 136 39.81 -20.85 -10.71
N TYR A 137 39.17 -19.70 -10.49
CA TYR A 137 37.87 -19.70 -9.82
C TYR A 137 36.78 -20.19 -10.79
N GLU A 138 35.88 -21.05 -10.30
CA GLU A 138 34.67 -21.40 -11.03
C GLU A 138 33.70 -20.22 -10.99
N LEU A 139 33.43 -19.63 -12.17
CA LEU A 139 32.49 -18.54 -12.29
C LEU A 139 31.06 -19.11 -12.34
N LEU A 140 30.30 -18.89 -11.27
CA LEU A 140 28.87 -19.21 -11.26
C LEU A 140 28.14 -18.35 -12.30
N PRO A 141 27.26 -18.94 -13.13
CA PRO A 141 26.49 -18.19 -14.11
C PRO A 141 25.50 -17.27 -13.36
N HIS A 142 25.74 -15.97 -13.42
CA HIS A 142 24.84 -14.96 -12.85
C HIS A 142 24.18 -14.17 -13.99
N PRO A 143 22.83 -14.11 -14.05
CA PRO A 143 22.15 -13.32 -15.07
C PRO A 143 22.46 -11.83 -14.92
N ALA A 144 22.47 -11.12 -16.05
CA ALA A 144 22.72 -9.70 -16.05
C ALA A 144 21.62 -8.96 -15.27
N TYR A 145 22.03 -8.07 -14.36
CA TYR A 145 21.14 -7.20 -13.57
C TYR A 145 20.21 -7.91 -12.59
N SER A 146 20.66 -9.00 -11.96
CA SER A 146 19.86 -9.71 -10.95
C SER A 146 20.38 -9.52 -9.51
N PRO A 147 20.29 -8.31 -8.94
CA PRO A 147 20.67 -8.07 -7.55
C PRO A 147 19.80 -8.87 -6.56
N ASP A 148 18.61 -9.31 -6.97
CA ASP A 148 17.73 -10.24 -6.25
C ASP A 148 18.32 -11.66 -6.09
N LEU A 149 19.28 -12.00 -6.95
CA LEU A 149 20.03 -13.26 -6.90
C LEU A 149 21.41 -13.12 -6.24
N ALA A 150 21.84 -11.90 -5.94
CA ALA A 150 23.13 -11.63 -5.30
C ALA A 150 22.92 -11.46 -3.78
N PRO A 151 23.41 -12.40 -2.93
CA PRO A 151 23.22 -12.34 -1.47
C PRO A 151 23.71 -11.03 -0.86
N CYS A 152 24.75 -10.44 -1.44
CA CYS A 152 25.24 -9.13 -1.03
C CYS A 152 24.19 -8.02 -1.22
N ASP A 153 23.47 -8.02 -2.34
CA ASP A 153 22.58 -6.93 -2.72
C ASP A 153 21.20 -7.01 -2.04
N TYR A 154 20.60 -8.20 -1.91
CA TYR A 154 19.27 -8.32 -1.28
C TYR A 154 19.33 -8.49 0.24
N PHE A 155 20.42 -9.02 0.80
CA PHE A 155 20.52 -9.33 2.23
C PHE A 155 21.55 -8.47 2.97
N LEU A 156 22.81 -8.47 2.54
CA LEU A 156 23.89 -7.83 3.31
C LEU A 156 23.81 -6.29 3.29
N PHE A 157 23.82 -5.67 2.10
CA PHE A 157 23.87 -4.22 1.96
C PHE A 157 22.65 -3.49 2.53
N PRO A 158 21.41 -4.00 2.43
CA PRO A 158 20.28 -3.36 3.08
C PRO A 158 20.42 -3.27 4.60
N ASN A 159 20.99 -4.30 5.24
CA ASN A 159 21.21 -4.32 6.69
C ASN A 159 22.38 -3.41 7.10
N LEU A 160 23.46 -3.41 6.33
CA LEU A 160 24.58 -2.48 6.51
C LEU A 160 24.12 -1.02 6.36
N LYS A 161 23.26 -0.73 5.37
CA LYS A 161 22.72 0.62 5.17
C LYS A 161 21.84 1.08 6.33
N LYS A 162 21.07 0.16 6.94
CA LYS A 162 20.31 0.46 8.18
C LYS A 162 21.26 0.77 9.33
N TRP A 163 22.35 0.02 9.47
CA TRP A 163 23.38 0.26 10.49
C TRP A 163 24.04 1.64 10.37
N PHE A 164 24.29 2.08 9.14
CA PHE A 164 24.80 3.43 8.86
C PHE A 164 23.74 4.52 8.90
N GLY A 165 22.46 4.16 9.02
CA GLY A 165 21.35 5.12 9.07
C GLY A 165 21.54 6.13 10.20
N GLY A 166 21.66 7.41 9.84
CA GLY A 166 21.81 8.51 10.80
C GLY A 166 23.24 8.78 11.29
N LYS A 167 24.22 7.94 10.94
CA LYS A 167 25.64 8.18 11.24
C LYS A 167 26.23 9.14 10.20
N ARG A 168 27.13 10.03 10.63
CA ARG A 168 27.90 10.91 9.75
C ARG A 168 29.38 10.63 9.97
N PHE A 169 30.07 10.30 8.88
CA PHE A 169 31.50 10.04 8.88
C PHE A 169 32.19 11.23 8.23
N THR A 170 33.14 11.86 8.93
CA THR A 170 33.93 12.98 8.38
C THR A 170 35.25 12.50 7.80
N THR A 171 35.75 11.37 8.26
CA THR A 171 36.99 10.76 7.77
C THR A 171 36.78 9.32 7.30
N ARG A 172 37.68 8.85 6.43
CA ARG A 172 37.61 7.49 5.89
C ARG A 172 37.88 6.44 6.97
N GLU A 173 38.76 6.75 7.91
CA GLU A 173 39.16 5.86 9.00
C GLU A 173 37.97 5.57 9.92
N GLN A 174 37.15 6.58 10.20
CA GLN A 174 35.90 6.41 10.97
C GLN A 174 34.92 5.48 10.26
N LEU A 175 34.79 5.63 8.93
CA LEU A 175 33.92 4.76 8.14
C LEU A 175 34.42 3.31 8.16
N ILE A 176 35.74 3.10 8.01
CA ILE A 176 36.34 1.75 8.03
C ILE A 176 36.12 1.10 9.40
N ALA A 177 36.46 1.78 10.49
CA ALA A 177 36.31 1.26 11.85
C ALA A 177 34.85 0.91 12.17
N GLU A 178 33.89 1.74 11.75
CA GLU A 178 32.46 1.45 11.95
C GLU A 178 31.97 0.28 11.09
N THR A 179 32.55 0.11 9.89
CA THR A 179 32.26 -1.02 9.01
C THR A 179 32.81 -2.32 9.62
N GLU A 180 34.04 -2.29 10.11
CA GLU A 180 34.68 -3.41 10.79
C GLU A 180 33.90 -3.81 12.05
N ALA A 181 33.52 -2.83 12.89
CA ALA A 181 32.69 -3.06 14.07
C ALA A 181 31.33 -3.71 13.74
N TYR A 182 30.72 -3.34 12.61
CA TYR A 182 29.50 -4.01 12.14
C TYR A 182 29.75 -5.49 11.84
N PHE A 183 30.82 -5.81 11.12
CA PHE A 183 31.14 -7.18 10.73
C PHE A 183 31.61 -8.04 11.90
N GLU A 184 32.37 -7.49 12.84
CA GLU A 184 32.79 -8.17 14.07
C GLU A 184 31.59 -8.54 14.98
N GLY A 185 30.54 -7.72 14.95
CA GLY A 185 29.30 -7.99 15.68
C GLY A 185 28.42 -9.10 15.07
N LEU A 186 28.74 -9.60 13.88
CA LEU A 186 27.96 -10.63 13.19
C LEU A 186 28.53 -12.02 13.49
N ASP A 187 27.69 -12.90 14.04
CA ASP A 187 28.04 -14.30 14.22
C ASP A 187 28.08 -15.06 12.87
N LYS A 188 28.81 -16.18 12.82
CA LYS A 188 28.89 -17.03 11.61
C LYS A 188 27.53 -17.53 11.13
N SER A 189 26.58 -17.74 12.05
CA SER A 189 25.19 -18.09 11.73
C SER A 189 24.43 -16.98 10.97
N TYR A 190 24.95 -15.75 10.94
CA TYR A 190 24.37 -14.68 10.16
C TYR A 190 24.46 -14.95 8.64
N TYR A 191 25.50 -15.68 8.22
CA TYR A 191 25.81 -15.95 6.81
C TYR A 191 25.37 -17.34 6.34
N SER A 192 24.71 -18.14 7.19
CA SER A 192 24.32 -19.51 6.83
C SER A 192 23.17 -19.55 5.81
N ASP A 193 23.21 -20.57 4.95
CA ASP A 193 22.45 -20.71 3.70
C ASP A 193 20.91 -20.70 3.82
N GLU A 194 20.33 -20.93 5.01
CA GLU A 194 18.87 -20.94 5.20
C GLU A 194 18.19 -19.63 4.80
N LYS A 195 18.87 -18.48 4.93
CA LYS A 195 18.34 -17.17 4.52
C LYS A 195 18.67 -16.80 3.07
N VAL A 196 19.60 -17.52 2.45
CA VAL A 196 20.09 -17.27 1.10
C VAL A 196 19.29 -18.07 0.06
N GLY A 197 18.86 -19.28 0.41
CA GLY A 197 18.18 -20.21 -0.49
C GLY A 197 16.74 -19.83 -0.89
N GLU A 198 15.97 -19.14 -0.05
CA GLU A 198 14.55 -18.83 -0.32
C GLU A 198 14.34 -17.91 -1.54
N SER A 199 15.33 -17.07 -1.88
CA SER A 199 15.24 -16.17 -3.05
C SER A 199 15.38 -16.93 -4.37
N LEU A 200 16.24 -17.95 -4.42
CA LEU A 200 16.51 -18.73 -5.63
C LEU A 200 15.26 -19.51 -6.08
N ASP A 201 14.59 -20.19 -5.14
CA ASP A 201 13.42 -21.03 -5.42
C ASP A 201 12.20 -20.20 -5.87
N GLN A 202 12.14 -18.93 -5.46
CA GLN A 202 11.08 -17.99 -5.81
C GLN A 202 11.30 -17.34 -7.20
N VAL A 203 12.55 -17.14 -7.61
CA VAL A 203 12.93 -16.65 -8.94
C VAL A 203 12.78 -17.73 -10.01
N TYR A 204 13.10 -19.00 -9.71
CA TYR A 204 12.87 -20.12 -10.65
C TYR A 204 11.39 -20.33 -10.98
N ARG A 205 10.47 -20.04 -10.05
CA ARG A 205 9.01 -20.10 -10.30
C ARG A 205 8.44 -18.89 -11.04
N ALA A 206 9.24 -17.83 -11.26
CA ALA A 206 8.78 -16.56 -11.84
C ALA A 206 9.21 -16.36 -13.31
N GLU A 207 9.64 -17.41 -14.02
CA GLU A 207 9.96 -17.39 -15.45
C GLU A 207 10.81 -16.17 -15.91
N ARG A 208 11.86 -15.82 -15.15
CA ARG A 208 12.80 -14.72 -15.46
C ARG A 208 12.22 -13.30 -15.48
N ASP A 209 11.04 -13.07 -14.90
CA ASP A 209 10.58 -11.71 -14.58
C ASP A 209 10.89 -11.39 -13.12
N TYR A 210 11.48 -10.20 -12.86
CA TYR A 210 11.83 -9.72 -11.52
C TYR A 210 10.67 -9.94 -10.53
N VAL A 211 10.95 -10.64 -9.43
CA VAL A 211 9.94 -10.94 -8.40
C VAL A 211 9.65 -9.66 -7.61
N GLU A 212 8.53 -9.00 -7.93
CA GLU A 212 7.87 -8.12 -6.96
C GLU A 212 7.49 -8.98 -5.75
N ILE A 213 8.15 -8.74 -4.62
CA ILE A 213 7.82 -9.34 -3.32
C ILE A 213 6.32 -9.12 -3.09
N LYS A 214 5.56 -10.22 -3.21
CA LYS A 214 4.11 -10.26 -3.10
C LYS A 214 3.69 -9.76 -1.72
N MET A 215 3.12 -8.56 -1.65
CA MET A 215 2.09 -8.26 -0.65
C MET A 215 0.71 -8.49 -1.27
N ASN A 216 0.09 -9.58 -0.83
CA ASN A 216 -1.29 -10.01 -1.07
C ASN A 216 -1.74 -10.33 -2.51
N ARG A 217 -1.90 -11.64 -2.74
CA ARG A 217 -2.68 -12.25 -3.83
C ARG A 217 -4.13 -11.76 -3.76
N SER A 218 -4.48 -10.69 -4.47
CA SER A 218 -5.82 -10.51 -5.07
C SER A 218 -5.97 -9.26 -5.94
N LYS A 219 -4.97 -8.38 -6.07
CA LYS A 219 -5.11 -7.15 -6.85
C LYS A 219 -3.91 -6.95 -7.77
N LYS A 220 -4.16 -6.92 -9.09
CA LYS A 220 -3.15 -6.60 -10.10
C LYS A 220 -2.64 -5.18 -9.84
N MET A 221 -1.35 -5.03 -9.64
CA MET A 221 -0.70 -3.75 -9.32
C MET A 221 -0.30 -3.04 -10.64
N CYS A 222 -0.55 -1.74 -10.76
CA CYS A 222 -0.22 -0.92 -11.95
C CYS A 222 0.68 0.29 -11.59
N PHE A 223 1.66 0.65 -12.42
CA PHE A 223 2.76 1.62 -12.17
C PHE A 223 2.43 2.99 -12.79
N MET A 224 1.45 3.72 -12.26
CA MET A 224 1.10 5.01 -12.86
C MET A 224 2.12 6.11 -12.52
N PHE A 225 2.71 6.79 -13.51
CA PHE A 225 3.53 7.98 -13.30
C PHE A 225 2.66 9.24 -13.42
N PHE A 226 2.98 10.30 -12.67
CA PHE A 226 2.27 11.59 -12.72
C PHE A 226 3.03 12.57 -13.62
#